data_AF-A0A633Q2K3-F1
#
_entry.id   AF-A0A633Q2K3-F1
#
_cell.length_a   1.000
_cell.length_b   1.000
_cell.length_c   1.000
_cell.angle_alpha   90.00
_cell.angle_beta   90.00
_cell.angle_gamma   90.00
#
_symmetry.space_group_name_H-M   'P 1'
#
loop_
_entity.id
_entity.type
_entity.pdbx_description
1 polymer ?
#
loop_
_entity_poly.entity_id
_entity_poly.type
_entity_poly.pdbx_seq_one_letter_code
_entity_poly.pdbx_strand_id
1 'polypeptide(L)'
;MMNRLMPCSLAVAVLLLVGCSAVPKSGGITTKAVSPAAPAADNRVSIKPAVAAQDAAPVTTGTEVCNRELKALKKLDARRYAQRRAQFDRLMSGAEVYAGIRTDVVGGTRQAVDAMYLFRTGKLCTDISRDVMDALARQGDSITDGHN
;
A
#
# COMPACT_ATOMS: atom_id res chain seq x y z
N MET A 1 11.67 36.91 28.88
CA MET A 1 10.19 37.01 28.99
C MET A 1 9.72 38.06 27.99
N MET A 2 8.47 37.92 27.50
CA MET A 2 7.82 38.64 26.37
C MET A 2 8.16 38.00 25.02
N ASN A 3 7.42 37.03 24.46
CA ASN A 3 5.98 36.89 24.17
C ASN A 3 5.41 38.04 23.32
N ARG A 4 5.32 37.80 22.02
CA ARG A 4 4.49 38.57 21.07
C ARG A 4 3.68 37.57 20.25
N LEU A 5 2.53 37.20 20.78
CA LEU A 5 1.41 36.66 20.02
C LEU A 5 1.02 37.71 18.97
N MET A 6 1.07 37.35 17.70
CA MET A 6 0.45 38.09 16.62
C MET A 6 -0.69 37.23 16.04
N PRO A 7 -1.95 37.67 16.15
CA PRO A 7 -3.13 36.97 15.66
C PRO A 7 -3.51 37.51 14.28
N CYS A 8 -3.58 36.66 13.26
CA CYS A 8 -4.37 36.88 12.04
C CYS A 8 -4.05 35.77 11.04
N SER A 9 -4.74 34.64 11.14
CA SER A 9 -5.09 33.77 10.00
C SER A 9 -6.03 32.65 10.47
N LEU A 10 -7.00 32.99 11.31
CA LEU A 10 -8.20 32.16 11.52
C LEU A 10 -9.15 32.42 10.35
N ALA A 11 -8.79 31.95 9.16
CA ALA A 11 -9.63 32.12 7.96
C ALA A 11 -9.43 31.02 6.89
N VAL A 12 -8.86 29.87 7.23
CA VAL A 12 -8.71 28.74 6.28
C VAL A 12 -9.21 27.44 6.93
N ALA A 13 -10.47 27.44 7.36
CA ALA A 13 -11.08 26.28 8.03
C ALA A 13 -12.48 25.89 7.53
N VAL A 14 -13.03 26.47 6.44
CA VAL A 14 -14.47 26.29 6.13
C VAL A 14 -14.80 25.94 4.66
N LEU A 15 -13.84 25.63 3.77
CA LEU A 15 -14.14 25.58 2.32
C LEU A 15 -14.08 24.20 1.61
N LEU A 16 -14.14 23.06 2.30
CA LEU A 16 -14.13 21.74 1.61
C LEU A 16 -15.22 20.74 2.06
N LEU A 17 -16.41 21.23 2.44
CA LEU A 17 -17.58 20.40 2.77
C LEU A 17 -18.75 20.61 1.79
N VAL A 18 -18.48 20.62 0.48
CA VAL A 18 -19.54 20.55 -0.55
C VAL A 18 -19.65 19.11 -1.05
N GLY A 19 -20.52 18.34 -0.41
CA GLY A 19 -20.98 17.04 -0.89
C GLY A 19 -21.96 17.23 -2.04
N CYS A 20 -21.82 16.40 -3.09
CA CYS A 20 -22.74 16.37 -4.22
C CYS A 20 -23.67 15.16 -4.08
N SER A 21 -24.95 15.42 -3.79
CA SER A 21 -26.01 14.41 -3.77
C SER A 21 -26.99 14.72 -4.91
N ALA A 22 -26.78 14.11 -6.09
CA ALA A 22 -27.73 14.20 -7.18
C ALA A 22 -28.77 13.06 -7.06
N VAL A 23 -29.93 13.38 -6.48
CA VAL A 23 -31.16 12.59 -6.59
C VAL A 23 -32.15 13.39 -7.43
N PRO A 24 -32.55 12.91 -8.62
CA PRO A 24 -33.74 13.39 -9.28
C PRO A 24 -34.94 12.50 -8.93
N LYS A 25 -36.01 13.12 -8.44
CA LYS A 25 -37.36 12.55 -8.36
C LYS A 25 -38.34 13.59 -8.91
N SER A 26 -39.40 13.10 -9.55
CA SER A 26 -40.58 13.81 -10.11
C SER A 26 -40.51 13.98 -11.62
N GLY A 27 -41.52 13.67 -12.43
CA GLY A 27 -42.91 13.28 -12.21
C GLY A 27 -43.53 13.01 -13.59
N GLY A 28 -44.74 12.45 -13.64
CA GLY A 28 -45.25 11.64 -14.74
C GLY A 28 -45.66 12.34 -16.05
N ILE A 29 -45.79 11.52 -17.10
CA ILE A 29 -46.69 11.71 -18.24
C ILE A 29 -47.38 10.36 -18.55
N THR A 30 -48.65 10.49 -18.93
CA THR A 30 -49.71 9.53 -19.20
C THR A 30 -49.44 8.47 -20.30
N THR A 31 -49.89 7.25 -19.99
CA THR A 31 -50.51 6.22 -20.86
C THR A 31 -49.88 5.86 -22.21
N LYS A 32 -49.31 4.64 -22.30
CA LYS A 32 -49.73 3.59 -23.27
C LYS A 32 -49.48 2.19 -22.67
N ALA A 33 -50.47 1.31 -22.83
CA ALA A 33 -50.51 -0.05 -22.31
C ALA A 33 -49.66 -1.02 -23.13
N VAL A 34 -48.89 -1.89 -22.47
CA VAL A 34 -48.40 -3.18 -22.99
C VAL A 34 -48.29 -4.19 -21.82
N SER A 35 -48.72 -5.42 -22.10
CA SER A 35 -48.85 -6.64 -21.27
C SER A 35 -47.64 -7.07 -20.41
N PRO A 36 -47.85 -7.97 -19.43
CA PRO A 36 -46.85 -8.32 -18.41
C PRO A 36 -45.81 -9.33 -18.93
N ALA A 37 -44.52 -9.04 -18.69
CA ALA A 37 -43.42 -9.97 -18.84
C ALA A 37 -42.73 -10.19 -17.48
N ALA A 38 -42.43 -11.46 -17.20
CA ALA A 38 -41.95 -12.01 -15.93
C ALA A 38 -40.66 -11.34 -15.37
N PRO A 39 -40.43 -11.37 -14.04
CA PRO A 39 -39.24 -10.77 -13.44
C PRO A 39 -38.01 -11.67 -13.64
N ALA A 40 -37.03 -11.19 -14.40
CA ALA A 40 -35.71 -11.79 -14.51
C ALA A 40 -34.67 -10.94 -13.77
N ALA A 41 -34.04 -11.59 -12.79
CA ALA A 41 -32.68 -11.40 -12.28
C ALA A 41 -32.28 -10.03 -11.70
N ASP A 42 -32.26 -9.99 -10.36
CA ASP A 42 -31.41 -9.15 -9.52
C ASP A 42 -29.94 -9.33 -9.94
N ASN A 43 -29.38 -8.35 -10.65
CA ASN A 43 -27.97 -8.35 -11.01
C ASN A 43 -27.18 -7.54 -9.97
N ARG A 44 -27.17 -8.00 -8.73
CA ARG A 44 -26.20 -7.51 -7.73
C ARG A 44 -24.85 -8.12 -8.02
N VAL A 45 -23.99 -7.36 -8.69
CA VAL A 45 -22.55 -7.61 -8.68
C VAL A 45 -22.08 -7.46 -7.24
N SER A 46 -21.96 -8.60 -6.57
CA SER A 46 -21.29 -8.72 -5.28
C SER A 46 -19.80 -8.47 -5.53
N ILE A 47 -19.37 -7.22 -5.36
CA ILE A 47 -17.94 -6.89 -5.26
C ILE A 47 -17.47 -7.51 -3.96
N LYS A 48 -17.07 -8.78 -4.04
CA LYS A 48 -16.34 -9.48 -2.99
C LYS A 48 -15.08 -8.65 -2.73
N PRO A 49 -14.86 -8.10 -1.53
CA PRO A 49 -13.59 -7.47 -1.21
C PRO A 49 -12.48 -8.48 -1.50
N ALA A 50 -11.55 -8.12 -2.37
CA ALA A 50 -10.34 -8.88 -2.65
C ALA A 50 -9.37 -8.75 -1.47
N VAL A 51 -9.85 -9.13 -0.28
CA VAL A 51 -9.03 -9.55 0.84
C VAL A 51 -9.37 -11.01 1.03
N ALA A 52 -9.13 -11.80 -0.02
CA ALA A 52 -8.85 -13.20 0.22
C ALA A 52 -7.63 -13.18 1.13
N ALA A 53 -7.83 -13.57 2.40
CA ALA A 53 -6.76 -14.07 3.22
C ALA A 53 -6.08 -15.14 2.37
N GLN A 54 -5.00 -14.73 1.71
CA GLN A 54 -4.06 -15.68 1.15
C GLN A 54 -3.61 -16.45 2.37
N ASP A 55 -4.05 -17.71 2.44
CA ASP A 55 -3.45 -18.71 3.31
C ASP A 55 -1.97 -18.42 3.37
N ALA A 56 -1.50 -18.16 4.58
CA ALA A 56 -0.19 -17.63 4.89
C ALA A 56 0.88 -18.34 4.04
N ALA A 57 1.16 -17.77 2.86
CA ALA A 57 2.30 -18.17 2.08
C ALA A 57 3.47 -17.90 3.03
N PRO A 58 4.31 -18.89 3.31
CA PRO A 58 5.40 -18.69 4.23
C PRO A 58 6.19 -17.47 3.74
N VAL A 59 6.48 -16.56 4.67
CA VAL A 59 7.22 -15.30 4.46
C VAL A 59 8.54 -15.52 3.69
N THR A 60 8.96 -16.78 3.55
CA THR A 60 10.07 -17.29 2.76
C THR A 60 9.97 -17.01 1.25
N THR A 61 8.80 -17.06 0.60
CA THR A 61 8.76 -16.92 -0.87
C THR A 61 9.00 -15.49 -1.34
N GLY A 62 8.50 -14.49 -0.61
CA GLY A 62 8.72 -13.07 -0.94
C GLY A 62 10.13 -12.55 -0.61
N THR A 63 10.80 -13.17 0.36
CA THR A 63 12.14 -12.74 0.80
C THR A 63 13.23 -13.15 -0.19
N GLU A 64 13.08 -14.23 -0.95
CA GLU A 64 14.03 -14.62 -1.99
C GLU A 64 14.11 -13.63 -3.15
N VAL A 65 12.95 -13.14 -3.62
CA VAL A 65 12.88 -12.13 -4.68
C VAL A 65 13.58 -10.84 -4.24
N CYS A 66 13.26 -10.36 -3.03
CA CYS A 66 13.88 -9.19 -2.43
C CYS A 66 15.41 -9.35 -2.26
N ASN A 67 15.88 -10.52 -1.86
CA ASN A 67 17.32 -10.79 -1.76
C ASN A 67 18.02 -10.72 -3.11
N ARG A 68 17.37 -11.18 -4.19
CA ARG A 68 17.89 -11.04 -5.56
C ARG A 68 17.94 -9.57 -5.99
N GLU A 69 16.93 -8.78 -5.67
CA GLU A 69 16.93 -7.34 -5.95
C GLU A 69 17.98 -6.59 -5.14
N LEU A 70 18.24 -6.94 -3.88
CA LEU A 70 19.37 -6.40 -3.12
C LEU A 70 20.72 -6.68 -3.80
N LYS A 71 20.91 -7.86 -4.39
CA LYS A 71 22.12 -8.19 -5.15
C LYS A 71 22.23 -7.36 -6.43
N ALA A 72 21.11 -7.06 -7.10
CA ALA A 72 21.08 -6.16 -8.24
C ALA A 72 21.41 -4.72 -7.81
N LEU A 73 20.76 -4.22 -6.75
CA LEU A 73 20.97 -2.90 -6.20
C LEU A 73 22.43 -2.67 -5.78
N LYS A 74 23.10 -3.70 -5.25
CA LYS A 74 24.54 -3.63 -4.92
C LYS A 74 25.41 -3.22 -6.11
N LYS A 75 25.04 -3.62 -7.32
CA LYS A 75 25.78 -3.32 -8.55
C LYS A 75 25.43 -1.93 -9.12
N LEU A 76 24.21 -1.46 -8.88
CA LEU A 76 23.68 -0.22 -9.45
C LEU A 76 23.89 0.99 -8.53
N ASP A 77 23.68 0.81 -7.23
CA ASP A 77 23.74 1.87 -6.23
C ASP A 77 24.18 1.29 -4.86
N ALA A 78 25.49 1.30 -4.63
CA ALA A 78 26.10 0.76 -3.42
C ALA A 78 25.62 1.46 -2.13
N ARG A 79 25.28 2.76 -2.21
CA ARG A 79 24.77 3.53 -1.07
C ARG A 79 23.38 3.06 -0.69
N ARG A 80 22.46 3.00 -1.66
CA ARG A 80 21.09 2.51 -1.43
C ARG A 80 21.08 1.05 -0.99
N TYR A 81 21.94 0.22 -1.58
CA TYR A 81 22.15 -1.15 -1.12
C TYR A 81 22.52 -1.21 0.37
N ALA A 82 23.54 -0.47 0.82
CA ALA A 82 23.95 -0.49 2.22
C ALA A 82 22.80 -0.07 3.16
N GLN A 83 22.05 0.95 2.78
CA GLN A 83 20.89 1.42 3.54
C GLN A 83 19.80 0.33 3.64
N ARG A 84 19.42 -0.29 2.51
CA ARG A 84 18.36 -1.31 2.49
C ARG A 84 18.79 -2.61 3.13
N ARG A 85 20.06 -3.00 2.97
CA ARG A 85 20.62 -4.19 3.61
C ARG A 85 20.57 -4.07 5.13
N ALA A 86 20.96 -2.91 5.68
CA ALA A 86 20.86 -2.66 7.11
C ALA A 86 19.40 -2.70 7.62
N GLN A 87 18.43 -2.20 6.85
CA GLN A 87 17.00 -2.31 7.19
C GLN A 87 16.52 -3.76 7.17
N PHE A 88 16.94 -4.53 6.17
CA PHE A 88 16.60 -5.94 6.02
C PHE A 88 17.15 -6.77 7.17
N ASP A 89 18.44 -6.61 7.49
CA ASP A 89 19.10 -7.36 8.57
C ASP A 89 18.45 -7.06 9.93
N ARG A 90 18.08 -5.79 10.21
CA ARG A 90 17.34 -5.42 11.42
C ARG A 90 15.94 -6.02 11.49
N LEU A 91 15.24 -6.08 10.35
CA LEU A 91 13.90 -6.67 10.29
C LEU A 91 13.97 -8.18 10.57
N MET A 92 14.95 -8.86 9.96
CA MET A 92 15.15 -10.30 10.14
C MET A 92 15.58 -10.62 11.57
N SER A 93 16.52 -9.87 12.16
CA SER A 93 16.91 -10.09 13.56
C SER A 93 15.74 -9.92 14.53
N GLY A 94 14.85 -8.96 14.29
CA GLY A 94 13.63 -8.81 15.09
C GLY A 94 12.66 -9.98 14.89
N ALA A 95 12.51 -10.43 13.65
CA ALA A 95 11.65 -11.57 13.31
C ALA A 95 12.15 -12.88 13.93
N GLU A 96 13.47 -13.09 14.01
CA GLU A 96 14.08 -14.25 14.69
C GLU A 96 13.76 -14.27 16.19
N VAL A 97 13.90 -13.13 16.87
CA VAL A 97 13.51 -13.01 18.29
C VAL A 97 12.04 -13.34 18.49
N TYR A 98 11.17 -12.78 17.64
CA TYR A 98 9.74 -13.07 17.71
C TYR A 98 9.43 -14.54 17.40
N ALA A 99 10.09 -15.14 16.42
CA ALA A 99 9.92 -16.56 16.08
C ALA A 99 10.22 -17.46 17.28
N GLY A 100 11.22 -17.11 18.10
CA GLY A 100 11.56 -17.84 19.33
C GLY A 100 10.48 -17.82 20.41
N ILE A 101 9.62 -16.78 20.46
CA ILE A 101 8.57 -16.64 21.48
C ILE A 101 7.15 -16.75 20.89
N ARG A 102 7.01 -16.96 19.58
CA ARG A 102 5.73 -16.87 18.87
C ARG A 102 4.68 -17.86 19.39
N THR A 103 5.12 -19.02 19.88
CA THR A 103 4.26 -20.02 20.50
C THR A 103 3.67 -19.52 21.82
N ASP A 104 4.46 -18.76 22.57
CA ASP A 104 4.16 -18.30 23.93
C ASP A 104 3.28 -17.05 23.91
N VAL A 105 3.36 -16.25 22.84
CA VAL A 105 2.45 -15.13 22.58
C VAL A 105 1.16 -15.67 22.00
N VAL A 106 0.01 -15.45 22.64
CA VAL A 106 -1.30 -16.01 22.23
C VAL A 106 -2.29 -14.96 21.71
N GLY A 107 -3.32 -15.43 21.01
CA GLY A 107 -4.49 -14.63 20.63
C GLY A 107 -4.17 -13.43 19.72
N GLY A 108 -4.83 -12.31 19.98
CA GLY A 108 -4.75 -11.10 19.15
C GLY A 108 -3.34 -10.51 19.06
N THR A 109 -2.51 -10.67 20.09
CA THR A 109 -1.11 -10.19 20.05
C THR A 109 -0.29 -10.92 19.00
N ARG A 110 -0.43 -12.25 18.91
CA ARG A 110 0.24 -13.04 17.87
C ARG A 110 -0.19 -12.61 16.47
N GLN A 111 -1.50 -12.48 16.27
CA GLN A 111 -2.07 -12.08 14.98
C GLN A 111 -1.59 -10.68 14.56
N ALA A 112 -1.54 -9.72 15.49
CA ALA A 112 -1.08 -8.37 15.23
C ALA A 112 0.41 -8.34 14.86
N VAL A 113 1.26 -9.07 15.58
CA VAL A 113 2.70 -9.11 15.33
C VAL A 113 3.02 -9.87 14.03
N ASP A 114 2.32 -10.98 13.76
CA ASP A 114 2.40 -11.70 12.49
C ASP A 114 2.07 -10.78 11.30
N ALA A 115 0.94 -10.06 11.38
CA ALA A 115 0.54 -9.10 10.35
C ALA A 115 1.54 -7.93 10.20
N MET A 116 2.09 -7.45 11.31
CA MET A 116 3.12 -6.42 11.29
C MET A 116 4.37 -6.87 10.55
N TYR A 117 4.88 -8.09 10.80
CA TYR A 117 6.07 -8.60 10.13
C TYR A 117 5.82 -8.86 8.66
N LEU A 118 4.63 -9.38 8.30
CA LEU A 118 4.23 -9.57 6.91
C LEU A 118 4.23 -8.22 6.16
N PHE A 119 3.59 -7.21 6.73
CA PHE A 119 3.55 -5.87 6.14
C PHE A 119 4.94 -5.24 6.02
N ARG A 120 5.74 -5.24 7.09
CA ARG A 120 7.07 -4.62 7.08
C ARG A 120 8.00 -5.28 6.08
N THR A 121 7.93 -6.61 5.96
CA THR A 121 8.71 -7.36 4.97
C THR A 121 8.27 -6.95 3.56
N GLY A 122 6.98 -7.03 3.25
CA GLY A 122 6.45 -6.66 1.92
C GLY A 122 6.75 -5.21 1.53
N LYS A 123 6.61 -4.27 2.47
CA LYS A 123 6.98 -2.86 2.25
C LYS A 123 8.47 -2.72 1.94
N LEU A 124 9.35 -3.35 2.73
CA LEU A 124 10.78 -3.25 2.51
C LEU A 124 11.18 -3.84 1.16
N CYS A 125 10.60 -4.99 0.77
CA CYS A 125 10.81 -5.57 -0.56
C CYS A 125 10.41 -4.58 -1.67
N THR A 126 9.24 -3.97 -1.55
CA THR A 126 8.74 -3.00 -2.54
C THR A 126 9.63 -1.76 -2.63
N ASP A 127 10.12 -1.27 -1.48
CA ASP A 127 11.06 -0.16 -1.43
C ASP A 127 12.41 -0.51 -2.09
N ILE A 128 12.87 -1.75 -1.97
CA ILE A 128 14.08 -2.25 -2.68
C ILE A 128 13.84 -2.33 -4.18
N SER A 129 12.70 -2.88 -4.62
CA SER A 129 12.36 -2.95 -6.05
C SER A 129 12.34 -1.56 -6.67
N ARG A 130 11.76 -0.57 -5.96
CA ARG A 130 11.76 0.84 -6.38
C ARG A 130 13.16 1.40 -6.51
N ASP A 131 14.02 1.23 -5.50
CA ASP A 131 15.40 1.72 -5.54
C ASP A 131 16.17 1.11 -6.73
N VAL A 132 15.91 -0.16 -7.09
CA VAL A 132 16.48 -0.81 -8.28
C VAL A 132 15.99 -0.14 -9.56
N MET A 133 14.68 0.04 -9.71
CA MET A 133 14.10 0.69 -10.89
C MET A 133 14.60 2.12 -11.05
N ASP A 134 14.67 2.88 -9.97
CA ASP A 134 15.18 4.25 -9.98
C ASP A 134 16.66 4.31 -10.37
N ALA A 135 17.47 3.36 -9.91
CA ALA A 135 18.89 3.29 -10.28
C ALA A 135 19.08 2.93 -11.75
N LEU A 136 18.27 2.00 -12.28
CA LEU A 136 18.27 1.65 -13.70
C LEU A 136 17.86 2.85 -14.58
N ALA A 137 16.82 3.60 -14.18
CA ALA A 137 16.35 4.78 -14.89
C ALA A 137 17.45 5.84 -15.01
N ARG A 138 18.11 6.18 -13.89
CA ARG A 138 19.24 7.14 -13.88
C ARG A 138 20.38 6.71 -14.80
N GLN A 139 20.64 5.40 -14.90
CA GLN A 139 21.69 4.89 -15.77
C GLN A 139 21.31 5.02 -17.24
N GLY A 140 20.02 4.85 -17.59
CA GLY A 140 19.49 5.16 -18.91
C GLY A 140 19.64 6.63 -19.29
N ASP A 141 19.26 7.54 -18.40
CA ASP A 141 19.37 8.99 -18.62
C ASP A 141 20.84 9.44 -18.81
N SER A 142 21.77 8.85 -18.05
CA SER A 142 23.20 9.14 -18.17
C SER A 142 23.80 8.73 -19.52
N ILE A 143 23.22 7.74 -20.19
CA ILE A 143 23.66 7.29 -21.52
C ILE A 143 23.13 8.25 -22.60
N THR A 144 21.92 8.77 -22.43
CA THR A 144 21.31 9.70 -23.40
C THR A 144 21.89 11.11 -23.33
N ASP A 145 22.29 11.58 -22.14
CA ASP A 145 22.84 12.93 -21.96
C ASP A 145 24.32 13.07 -22.38
N GLY A 146 25.06 11.96 -22.49
CA GLY A 146 26.47 11.97 -22.92
C GLY A 146 26.70 12.07 -24.43
N HIS A 147 25.63 12.21 -25.23
CA HIS A 147 25.66 12.18 -26.69
C HIS A 147 25.36 13.53 -27.39
N ASN A 148 25.29 14.63 -26.63
CA ASN A 148 25.11 16.00 -27.16
C ASN A 148 26.32 16.89 -26.93
#